data_AF-A0A7C3QQI5-F1
#
_entry.id   AF-A0A7C3QQI5-F1
#
_cell.length_a   1.000
_cell.length_b   1.000
_cell.length_c   1.000
_cell.angle_alpha   90.00
_cell.angle_beta   90.00
_cell.angle_gamma   90.00
#
_symmetry.space_group_name_H-M   'P 1'
#
loop_
_entity.id
_entity.type
_entity.pdbx_description
1 polymer ?
#
loop_
_entity_poly.entity_id
_entity_poly.type
_entity_poly.pdbx_seq_one_letter_code
_entity_poly.pdbx_strand_id
1 'polypeptide(L)' 'MITEQTVWQALNEVKDPEIPVVSLVEMGIVREAAVDGDGVTVT' A
#
# COMPACT_ATOMS: atom_id res chain seq x y z
N MET A 1 -8.85 -3.78 14.34
CA MET A 1 -9.60 -3.61 13.07
C MET A 1 -8.65 -2.91 12.12
N ILE A 2 -8.40 -3.48 10.94
CA ILE A 2 -7.55 -2.84 9.93
C ILE A 2 -8.33 -1.66 9.36
N THR A 3 -7.65 -0.54 9.14
CA THR A 3 -8.23 0.63 8.47
C THR A 3 -7.51 0.86 7.15
N GLU A 4 -8.20 1.47 6.19
CA GLU A 4 -7.60 1.88 4.92
C GLU A 4 -6.32 2.71 5.15
N GLN A 5 -6.37 3.65 6.10
CA GLN A 5 -5.20 4.46 6.46
C GLN A 5 -4.00 3.61 6.93
N THR A 6 -4.25 2.58 7.75
CA THR A 6 -3.17 1.67 8.22
C THR A 6 -2.56 0.90 7.05
N VAL A 7 -3.37 0.50 6.06
CA VAL A 7 -2.90 -0.19 4.85
C VAL A 7 -2.02 0.74 4.02
N TRP A 8 -2.45 1.97 3.75
CA TRP A 8 -1.65 2.95 3.02
C TRP A 8 -0.33 3.30 3.72
N GLN A 9 -0.34 3.35 5.05
CA GLN A 9 0.88 3.55 5.84
C GLN A 9 1.86 2.38 5.64
N ALA A 10 1.38 1.13 5.73
CA ALA A 10 2.21 -0.04 5.50
C ALA A 10 2.74 -0.13 4.06
N LEU A 11 1.91 0.16 3.06
CA LEU A 11 2.31 0.13 1.64
C LEU A 11 3.35 1.20 1.30
N ASN A 12 3.38 2.32 2.02
CA ASN A 12 4.43 3.34 1.87
C ASN A 12 5.82 2.87 2.34
N GLU A 13 5.88 1.85 3.21
CA GLU A 13 7.12 1.24 3.66
C GLU A 13 7.66 0.22 2.64
N VAL A 14 6.82 -0.24 1.71
CA VAL A 14 7.25 -1.16 0.64
C VAL A 14 7.96 -0.38 -0.45
N LYS A 15 9.29 -0.56 -0.52
CA LYS A 15 10.18 0.08 -1.50
C LYS A 15 10.39 -0.79 -2.72
N ASP A 16 10.63 -0.16 -3.86
CA ASP A 16 11.04 -0.86 -5.07
C ASP A 16 12.47 -1.41 -4.92
N PRO A 17 12.73 -2.68 -5.28
CA PRO A 17 14.06 -3.28 -5.13
C PRO A 17 15.10 -2.70 -6.10
N GLU A 18 14.68 -2.15 -7.24
CA GLU A 18 15.53 -1.47 -8.22
C GLU A 18 15.72 0.02 -7.87
N ILE A 19 14.72 0.65 -7.24
CA ILE A 19 14.74 2.04 -6.76
C ILE A 19 14.40 2.11 -5.25
N PRO A 20 15.34 1.75 -4.34
CA PRO A 20 15.06 1.56 -2.90
C PRO A 20 14.64 2.82 -2.12
N VAL A 21 14.69 3.99 -2.75
CA VAL A 21 14.37 5.29 -2.13
C VAL A 21 12.93 5.73 -2.35
N VAL A 22 12.17 5.07 -3.23
CA VAL A 22 10.78 5.41 -3.56
C VAL A 22 9.86 4.22 -3.25
N SER A 23 8.69 4.49 -2.67
CA SER A 23 7.67 3.46 -2.38
C SER A 23 6.80 3.13 -3.60
N LEU A 24 6.16 1.96 -3.58
CA LEU A 24 5.16 1.59 -4.59
C LEU A 24 3.98 2.58 -4.65
N VAL A 25 3.66 3.23 -3.53
CA VAL A 25 2.63 4.27 -3.44
C VAL A 25 3.08 5.55 -4.11
N GLU A 26 4.30 6.01 -3.83
CA GLU A 26 4.90 7.21 -4.45
C GLU A 26 5.09 7.04 -5.97
N MET A 27 5.36 5.82 -6.42
CA MET A 27 5.43 5.47 -7.85
C MET A 27 4.05 5.39 -8.53
N GLY A 28 2.95 5.44 -7.77
CA GLY A 28 1.59 5.28 -8.30
C GLY A 28 1.28 3.86 -8.81
N ILE A 29 2.03 2.86 -8.33
CA ILE A 29 1.78 1.44 -8.62
C ILE A 29 0.51 0.99 -7.88
N VAL A 30 0.38 1.36 -6.60
CA VAL A 30 -0.84 1.16 -5.82
C VAL A 30 -1.74 2.38 -6.00
N ARG A 31 -2.99 2.14 -6.38
CA ARG A 31 -4.01 3.15 -6.69
C ARG A 31 -5.20 3.08 -5.75
N GLU A 32 -5.50 1.90 -5.22
CA GLU A 32 -6.63 1.70 -4.30
C GLU A 32 -6.28 0.68 -3.21
N ALA A 33 -6.81 0.88 -2.00
CA ALA A 33 -6.78 -0.08 -0.91
C ALA A 33 -8.18 -0.20 -0.30
N ALA A 34 -8.87 -1.31 -0.57
CA ALA A 34 -10.18 -1.60 -0.01
C ALA A 34 -10.03 -2.56 1.19
N VAL A 35 -10.70 -2.25 2.30
CA VAL A 35 -10.73 -3.10 3.49
C VAL A 35 -12.14 -3.67 3.64
N ASP A 36 -12.24 -5.00 3.63
CA ASP A 36 -13.51 -5.72 3.55
C ASP A 36 -13.49 -6.98 4.43
N GLY A 37 -14.39 -7.02 5.43
CA GLY A 37 -14.49 -8.14 6.36
C GLY A 37 -13.14 -8.45 7.06
N ASP A 38 -12.56 -9.58 6.69
CA ASP A 38 -11.28 -10.08 7.23
C ASP A 38 -10.09 -9.85 6.27
N GLY A 39 -10.27 -9.12 5.16
CA GLY A 39 -9.31 -8.97 4.07
C GLY A 39 -8.99 -7.53 3.67
N VAL A 40 -7.98 -7.41 2.81
CA VAL A 40 -7.56 -6.17 2.15
C VAL A 40 -7.29 -6.47 0.67
N THR A 41 -7.89 -5.69 -0.22
CA THR A 41 -7.65 -5.74 -1.67
C THR A 41 -6.92 -4.48 -2.13
N VAL A 42 -5.88 -4.63 -2.95
CA VAL A 42 -5.06 -3.54 -3.50
C VAL A 42 -5.02 -3.61 -5.02
N THR A 43 -5.20 -2.46 -5.69
CA THR A 43 -5.20 -2.33 -7.16
C THR A 43 -4.29 -1.20 -7.60
#